data_AF-A0A926Q6K3-F1
#
_entry.id   AF-A0A926Q6K3-F1
#
_cell.length_a   1.000
_cell.length_b   1.000
_cell.length_c   1.000
_cell.angle_alpha   90.00
_cell.angle_beta   90.00
_cell.angle_gamma   90.00
#
_symmetry.space_group_name_H-M   'P 1'
#
loop_
_entity.id
_entity.type
_entity.pdbx_description
1 polymer ?
#
loop_
_entity_poly.entity_id
_entity_poly.type
_entity_poly.pdbx_seq_one_letter_code
_entity_poly.pdbx_strand_id
1 'polypeptide(L)'
;MTAGSSPTDGVIRFIADLEEEGHKPTRCGEAVRYTVVPAAGRYAGQEVETGVSVSELQGWPTVPPHWIHLVDEVNFAHTNTDTVDCEPGWRRHSREAGPWAMTRKPILIWISHVRGILGQAV
;
A
#
# COMPACT_ATOMS: atom_id res chain seq x y z
N MET A 1 -27.39 -15.83 -9.38
CA MET A 1 -25.99 -16.27 -9.51
C MET A 1 -25.12 -15.04 -9.32
N THR A 2 -24.57 -14.84 -8.12
CA THR A 2 -23.66 -13.72 -7.83
C THR A 2 -22.29 -14.11 -8.38
N ALA A 3 -21.87 -13.46 -9.47
CA ALA A 3 -20.50 -13.58 -9.94
C ALA A 3 -19.59 -13.02 -8.84
N GLY A 4 -18.84 -13.89 -8.17
CA GLY A 4 -17.76 -13.45 -7.30
C GLY A 4 -16.73 -12.75 -8.16
N SER A 5 -16.41 -11.50 -7.82
CA SER A 5 -15.32 -10.76 -8.44
C SER A 5 -14.08 -11.64 -8.51
N SER A 6 -13.51 -11.75 -9.70
CA SER A 6 -12.33 -12.59 -9.89
C SER A 6 -11.17 -11.99 -9.12
N PRO A 7 -10.20 -12.79 -8.65
CA PRO A 7 -9.02 -12.29 -7.96
C PRO A 7 -8.25 -11.15 -8.68
N THR A 8 -8.41 -11.09 -10.00
CA THR A 8 -7.82 -10.11 -10.88
C THR A 8 -8.49 -8.73 -10.76
N ASP A 9 -9.75 -8.67 -10.30
CA ASP A 9 -10.56 -7.46 -10.28
C ASP A 9 -10.03 -6.44 -9.24
N GLY A 10 -9.66 -6.91 -8.05
CA GLY A 10 -9.18 -6.03 -6.97
C GLY A 10 -7.84 -5.38 -7.27
N VAL A 11 -6.91 -6.11 -7.89
CA VAL A 11 -5.61 -5.59 -8.32
C VAL A 11 -5.78 -4.56 -9.43
N ILE A 12 -6.56 -4.88 -10.47
CA ILE A 12 -6.85 -3.95 -11.58
C ILE A 12 -7.51 -2.70 -11.02
N ARG A 13 -8.46 -2.86 -10.10
CA ARG A 13 -9.17 -1.75 -9.48
C ARG A 13 -8.23 -0.86 -8.66
N PHE A 14 -7.35 -1.43 -7.86
CA PHE A 14 -6.37 -0.68 -7.06
C PHE A 14 -5.41 0.13 -7.94
N ILE A 15 -4.92 -0.48 -9.04
CA ILE A 15 -4.10 0.20 -10.05
C ILE A 15 -4.88 1.36 -10.67
N ALA A 16 -6.10 1.11 -11.13
CA ALA A 16 -6.94 2.14 -11.75
C ALA A 16 -7.24 3.30 -10.77
N ASP A 17 -7.58 2.99 -9.52
CA ASP A 17 -7.84 4.02 -8.50
C ASP A 17 -6.57 4.88 -8.23
N LEU A 18 -5.38 4.28 -8.27
CA LEU A 18 -4.11 5.02 -8.15
C LEU A 18 -3.86 5.93 -9.36
N GLU A 19 -4.07 5.42 -10.57
CA GLU A 19 -3.91 6.16 -11.83
C GLU A 19 -4.89 7.34 -11.92
N GLU A 20 -6.14 7.15 -11.49
CA GLU A 20 -7.17 8.21 -11.42
C GLU A 20 -6.74 9.38 -10.52
N GLU A 21 -5.92 9.12 -9.49
CA GLU A 21 -5.36 10.13 -8.59
C GLU A 21 -3.95 10.60 -9.02
N GLY A 22 -3.51 10.25 -10.23
CA GLY A 22 -2.27 10.74 -10.83
C GLY A 22 -1.01 10.00 -10.39
N HIS A 23 -1.14 8.88 -9.67
CA HIS A 23 0.00 8.00 -9.40
C HIS A 23 0.36 7.16 -10.62
N LYS A 24 1.56 6.58 -10.61
CA LYS A 24 2.06 5.69 -11.67
C LYS A 24 2.36 4.29 -11.11
N PRO A 25 1.33 3.55 -10.69
CA PRO A 25 1.53 2.21 -10.15
C PRO A 25 2.15 1.28 -11.18
N THR A 26 2.98 0.35 -10.72
CA THR A 26 3.57 -0.70 -11.56
C THR A 26 3.42 -2.04 -10.88
N ARG A 27 3.02 -3.08 -11.63
CA ARG A 27 3.06 -4.45 -11.13
C ARG A 27 4.49 -4.99 -11.21
N CYS A 28 5.05 -5.37 -10.06
CA CYS A 28 6.39 -5.90 -9.92
C CYS A 28 6.32 -7.25 -9.20
N GLY A 29 6.32 -8.35 -9.96
CA GLY A 29 6.14 -9.70 -9.41
C GLY A 29 4.79 -9.84 -8.68
N GLU A 30 4.86 -10.20 -7.40
CA GLU A 30 3.72 -10.40 -6.51
C GLU A 30 3.26 -9.12 -5.79
N ALA A 31 3.77 -7.94 -6.18
CA ALA A 31 3.36 -6.66 -5.59
C ALA A 31 2.93 -5.63 -6.64
N VAL A 32 2.07 -4.70 -6.23
CA VAL A 32 1.84 -3.43 -6.93
C VAL A 32 2.65 -2.36 -6.22
N ARG A 33 3.58 -1.72 -6.93
CA ARG A 33 4.41 -0.63 -6.41
C ARG A 33 3.92 0.73 -6.88
N TYR A 34 4.07 1.74 -6.03
CA TYR A 34 3.70 3.13 -6.30
C TYR A 34 4.44 4.04 -5.32
N THR A 35 4.54 5.32 -5.67
CA THR A 35 5.23 6.31 -4.85
C THR A 35 4.25 7.14 -4.03
N VAL A 36 4.65 7.48 -2.81
CA VAL A 36 3.96 8.45 -1.96
C VAL A 36 4.94 9.49 -1.41
N VAL A 37 4.43 10.67 -1.08
CA VAL A 37 5.22 11.76 -0.48
C VAL A 37 4.66 12.06 0.92
N PRO A 38 5.31 11.60 2.00
CA PRO A 38 4.86 11.90 3.35
C PRO A 38 5.08 13.39 3.67
N ALA A 39 4.19 13.94 4.50
CA ALA A 39 4.23 15.36 4.88
C ALA A 39 5.14 15.65 6.09
N ALA A 40 5.55 14.61 6.82
CA ALA A 40 6.32 14.70 8.06
C ALA A 40 7.27 13.50 8.19
N GLY A 41 8.13 13.53 9.22
CA GLY A 41 9.09 12.46 9.51
C GLY A 41 10.35 12.52 8.66
N ARG A 42 11.15 11.45 8.73
CA ARG A 42 12.47 11.34 8.08
C ARG A 42 12.45 11.60 6.58
N TYR A 43 11.38 11.18 5.90
CA TYR A 43 11.23 11.26 4.45
C TYR A 43 10.29 12.39 3.99
N ALA A 44 10.02 13.39 4.85
CA ALA A 44 9.10 14.48 4.53
C ALA A 44 9.48 15.19 3.22
N GLY A 45 8.51 15.32 2.31
CA GLY A 45 8.71 15.96 1.01
C GLY A 45 9.51 15.13 0.00
N GLN A 46 9.91 13.91 0.34
CA GLN A 46 10.63 13.00 -0.55
C GLN A 46 9.68 11.95 -1.11
N GLU A 47 9.92 11.54 -2.34
CA GLU A 47 9.27 10.39 -2.94
C GLU A 47 9.77 9.10 -2.28
N VAL A 48 8.86 8.34 -1.70
CA VAL A 48 9.14 7.00 -1.14
C VAL A 48 8.40 5.97 -1.97
N GLU A 49 9.14 5.01 -2.51
CA GLU A 49 8.56 3.85 -3.19
C GLU A 49 7.94 2.92 -2.16
N THR A 50 6.72 2.49 -2.44
CA THR A 50 5.91 1.64 -1.57
C THR A 50 5.28 0.54 -2.40
N GLY A 51 4.87 -0.55 -1.77
CA GLY A 51 4.14 -1.59 -2.45
C GLY A 51 3.13 -2.30 -1.58
N VAL A 52 2.29 -3.11 -2.22
CA VAL A 52 1.29 -3.97 -1.59
C VAL A 52 1.27 -5.31 -2.32
N SER A 53 1.19 -6.42 -1.58
CA SER A 53 0.97 -7.75 -2.15
C SER A 53 -0.29 -7.83 -3.01
N VAL A 54 -0.17 -8.46 -4.18
CA VAL A 54 -1.30 -8.84 -5.05
C VAL A 54 -2.33 -9.70 -4.31
N SER A 55 -1.87 -10.55 -3.40
CA SER A 55 -2.70 -11.42 -2.56
C SER A 55 -3.56 -10.63 -1.55
N GLU A 56 -3.15 -9.43 -1.13
CA GLU A 56 -3.93 -8.57 -0.23
C GLU A 56 -4.93 -7.68 -0.97
N LEU A 57 -4.67 -7.38 -2.24
CA LEU A 57 -5.54 -6.54 -3.07
C LEU A 57 -6.83 -7.23 -3.50
N GLN A 58 -6.98 -8.51 -3.17
CA GLN A 58 -8.15 -9.33 -3.51
C GLN A 58 -9.46 -8.79 -2.92
N GLY A 59 -9.37 -8.20 -1.72
CA GLY A 59 -10.51 -7.58 -1.05
C GLY A 59 -10.74 -6.11 -1.42
N TRP A 60 -9.87 -5.51 -2.23
CA TRP A 60 -9.95 -4.08 -2.54
C TRP A 60 -11.21 -3.74 -3.37
N PRO A 61 -11.94 -2.64 -3.06
CA PRO A 61 -11.67 -1.64 -2.02
C PRO A 61 -12.36 -1.92 -0.67
N THR A 62 -13.09 -3.02 -0.54
CA THR A 62 -13.88 -3.34 0.66
C THR A 62 -12.99 -3.61 1.87
N VAL A 63 -11.84 -4.26 1.65
CA VAL A 63 -10.84 -4.57 2.67
C VAL A 63 -9.52 -3.90 2.25
N PRO A 64 -8.94 -3.02 3.09
CA PRO A 64 -7.64 -2.43 2.80
C PRO A 64 -6.53 -3.47 3.04
N PRO A 65 -5.38 -3.32 2.37
CA PRO A 65 -4.21 -4.14 2.68
C PRO A 65 -3.75 -3.96 4.13
N HIS A 66 -3.21 -5.03 4.72
CA HIS A 66 -2.66 -5.01 6.06
C HIS A 66 -1.15 -4.76 6.06
N TRP A 67 -0.43 -5.21 5.02
CA TRP A 67 1.01 -5.02 4.91
C TRP A 67 1.39 -3.94 3.88
N ILE A 68 2.44 -3.19 4.21
CA ILE A 68 3.04 -2.20 3.32
C ILE A 68 4.47 -2.63 3.02
N HIS A 69 4.80 -2.81 1.75
CA HIS A 69 6.14 -3.15 1.29
C HIS A 69 6.95 -1.86 1.18
N LEU A 70 8.15 -1.88 1.75
CA LEU A 70 9.10 -0.78 1.73
C LEU A 70 10.50 -1.34 1.50
N VAL A 71 11.39 -0.51 0.97
CA VAL A 71 12.82 -0.83 0.90
C VAL A 71 13.39 -1.01 2.32
N ASP A 72 14.35 -1.91 2.49
CA ASP A 72 14.86 -2.35 3.80
C ASP A 72 15.42 -1.21 4.67
N GLU A 73 15.83 -0.10 4.05
CA GLU A 73 16.30 1.10 4.74
C GLU A 73 15.19 1.84 5.47
N VAL A 74 13.91 1.65 5.10
CA VAL A 74 12.79 2.30 5.78
C VAL A 74 12.46 1.52 7.05
N ASN A 75 12.83 2.12 8.19
CA ASN A 75 12.70 1.50 9.50
C ASN A 75 11.67 2.20 10.38
N PHE A 76 11.08 1.44 11.29
CA PHE A 76 10.18 1.94 12.32
C PHE A 76 10.61 1.36 13.66
N ALA A 77 10.40 2.13 14.73
CA ALA A 77 10.74 1.66 16.08
C ALA A 77 10.03 0.36 16.45
N HIS A 78 8.75 0.21 16.07
CA HIS A 78 7.93 -0.96 16.39
C HIS A 78 7.06 -1.37 15.19
N THR A 79 7.27 -2.59 14.71
CA THR A 79 6.51 -3.21 13.62
C THR A 79 6.87 -4.67 13.49
N ASN A 80 5.89 -5.51 13.20
CA ASN A 80 6.20 -6.83 12.66
C ASN A 80 6.68 -6.66 11.22
N THR A 81 7.67 -7.46 10.83
CA THR A 81 8.22 -7.50 9.48
C THR A 81 8.43 -8.92 9.02
N ASP A 82 8.23 -9.15 7.73
CA ASP A 82 8.71 -10.34 7.04
C ASP A 82 9.06 -9.97 5.57
N THR A 83 9.43 -10.97 4.77
CA THR A 83 9.81 -10.81 3.36
C THR A 83 8.89 -11.57 2.40
N VAL A 84 7.68 -11.93 2.83
CA VAL A 84 6.73 -12.65 1.97
C VAL A 84 6.25 -11.72 0.85
N ASP A 85 6.16 -12.24 -0.37
CA ASP A 85 5.81 -11.51 -1.60
C ASP A 85 6.70 -10.28 -1.88
N CYS A 86 7.87 -10.20 -1.24
CA CYS A 86 8.84 -9.12 -1.43
C CYS A 86 9.96 -9.53 -2.39
N GLU A 87 10.33 -8.62 -3.29
CA GLU A 87 11.57 -8.72 -4.05
C GLU A 87 12.79 -8.52 -3.12
N PRO A 88 14.00 -8.95 -3.52
CA PRO A 88 15.21 -8.68 -2.74
C PRO A 88 15.40 -7.18 -2.44
N GLY A 89 15.79 -6.85 -1.21
CA GLY A 89 15.96 -5.47 -0.73
C GLY A 89 14.66 -4.82 -0.22
N TRP A 90 13.58 -5.59 -0.15
CA TRP A 90 12.29 -5.15 0.37
C TRP A 90 11.86 -6.02 1.53
N ARG A 91 11.10 -5.40 2.42
CA ARG A 91 10.35 -6.07 3.48
C ARG A 91 8.97 -5.45 3.60
N ARG A 92 8.05 -6.21 4.16
CA ARG A 92 6.71 -5.72 4.43
C ARG A 92 6.47 -5.47 5.91
N HIS A 93 5.68 -4.45 6.19
CA HIS A 93 5.39 -3.95 7.52
C HIS A 93 3.91 -4.08 7.86
N SER A 94 3.61 -4.71 9.00
CA SER A 94 2.23 -4.82 9.48
C SER A 94 1.73 -3.45 9.94
N ARG A 95 0.70 -2.95 9.24
CA ARG A 95 0.20 -1.58 9.33
C ARG A 95 -1.30 -1.53 9.12
N GLU A 96 -2.03 -1.97 10.14
CA GLU A 96 -3.49 -1.91 10.15
C GLU A 96 -4.01 -0.49 9.87
N ALA A 97 -4.94 -0.37 8.93
CA ALA A 97 -5.55 0.90 8.52
C ALA A 97 -6.58 1.45 9.55
N GLY A 98 -6.85 0.72 10.63
CA GLY A 98 -7.89 1.04 11.59
C GLY A 98 -9.29 1.00 10.95
N PRO A 99 -10.26 1.80 11.45
CA PRO A 99 -11.61 1.85 10.90
C PRO A 99 -11.62 2.27 9.42
N TRP A 100 -12.01 1.34 8.55
CA TRP A 100 -12.07 1.54 7.10
C TRP A 100 -13.42 2.09 6.65
N ALA A 101 -13.61 3.41 6.82
CA ALA A 101 -14.83 4.09 6.41
C ALA A 101 -14.71 4.66 4.99
N MET A 102 -15.43 4.08 4.02
CA MET A 102 -15.45 4.53 2.62
C MET A 102 -16.28 5.81 2.39
N THR A 103 -16.18 6.79 3.29
CA THR A 103 -16.85 8.10 3.16
C THR A 103 -16.15 9.03 2.16
N ARG A 104 -14.99 8.61 1.65
CA ARG A 104 -14.19 9.24 0.59
C ARG A 104 -13.71 8.15 -0.37
N LYS A 105 -13.11 8.53 -1.50
CA LYS A 105 -12.46 7.56 -2.41
C LYS A 105 -11.50 6.67 -1.61
N PRO A 106 -11.66 5.34 -1.62
CA PRO A 106 -10.85 4.41 -0.82
C PRO A 106 -9.35 4.63 -1.01
N ILE A 107 -8.91 4.91 -2.24
CA ILE A 107 -7.50 5.13 -2.52
C ILE A 107 -6.91 6.37 -1.85
N LEU A 108 -7.68 7.45 -1.70
CA LEU A 108 -7.23 8.66 -1.00
C LEU A 108 -7.07 8.40 0.50
N ILE A 109 -7.92 7.54 1.07
CA ILE A 109 -7.82 7.10 2.46
C ILE A 109 -6.56 6.24 2.62
N TRP A 110 -6.35 5.30 1.70
CA TRP A 110 -5.16 4.44 1.67
C TRP A 110 -3.86 5.25 1.56
N ILE A 111 -3.75 6.16 0.60
CA ILE A 111 -2.56 7.03 0.43
C ILE A 111 -2.33 7.85 1.70
N SER A 112 -3.39 8.39 2.31
CA SER A 112 -3.28 9.15 3.56
C SER A 112 -2.76 8.29 4.71
N HIS A 113 -3.23 7.04 4.82
CA HIS A 113 -2.73 6.05 5.78
C HIS A 113 -1.23 5.79 5.58
N VAL A 114 -0.81 5.44 4.37
CA VAL A 114 0.60 5.15 4.05
C VAL A 114 1.49 6.36 4.35
N ARG A 115 1.06 7.58 4.00
CA ARG A 115 1.78 8.83 4.33
C ARG A 115 1.91 9.03 5.84
N GLY A 116 0.85 8.74 6.60
CA GLY A 116 0.86 8.80 8.06
C GLY A 116 1.83 7.78 8.69
N ILE A 117 1.88 6.56 8.14
CA ILE A 117 2.83 5.54 8.56
C ILE A 117 4.26 5.99 8.29
N LEU A 118 4.58 6.43 7.07
CA LEU A 118 5.92 6.89 6.71
C LEU A 118 6.38 8.10 7.53
N GLY A 119 5.46 8.91 8.04
CA GLY A 119 5.77 9.97 9.00
C GLY A 119 6.37 9.49 10.32
N GLN A 120 6.28 8.19 10.63
CA GLN A 120 6.79 7.55 11.84
C GLN A 120 8.14 6.82 11.61
N ALA A 121 8.68 6.86 10.40
CA ALA A 121 9.94 6.19 10.08
C ALA A 121 11.14 6.84 10.79
N VAL A 122 12.15 6.03 11.16
CA VAL A 122 13.36 6.41 11.92
C VAL A 122 14.64 6.24 11.11
#